data_AF-F6HSG9-F1
#
_entry.id   AF-F6HSG9-F1
#
_cell.length_a   1.000
_cell.length_b   1.000
_cell.length_c   1.000
_cell.angle_alpha   90.00
_cell.angle_beta   90.00
_cell.angle_gamma   90.00
#
_symmetry.space_group_name_H-M   'P 1'
#
loop_
_entity.id
_entity.type
_entity.pdbx_description
1 polymer ?
#
loop_
_entity_poly.entity_id
_entity_poly.type
_entity_poly.pdbx_seq_one_letter_code
_entity_poly.pdbx_strand_id
1 'polypeptide(L)'
;MVLDVACLQEVRKMIVLSLPPSNATSVAILDCNLDVSEVVRKAAYYVLANKFPLQSLSIKVRTIILQRGLVDRSAAVTKECVKLLKDEWLVKCRNGDPIELRSLDVETYELVGESVMEALLKAGSVQLHDDQRIQQFIVSTSNEIEESQAIAS
;
A
#
# COMPACT_ATOMS: atom_id res chain seq x y z
N MET A 1 -21.69 24.52 21.35
CA MET A 1 -21.87 23.36 20.45
C MET A 1 -20.61 22.94 19.67
N VAL A 2 -19.49 23.67 19.70
CA VAL A 2 -18.24 23.25 19.02
C VAL A 2 -17.41 22.23 19.83
N LEU A 3 -17.58 22.20 21.16
CA LEU A 3 -16.89 21.27 22.07
C LEU A 3 -17.35 19.80 21.93
N ASP A 4 -18.53 19.55 21.36
CA ASP A 4 -19.11 18.19 21.29
C ASP A 4 -18.56 17.37 20.10
N VAL A 5 -18.42 17.99 18.92
CA VAL A 5 -17.93 17.30 17.71
C VAL A 5 -16.45 16.91 17.82
N ALA A 6 -15.63 17.72 18.49
CA ALA A 6 -14.22 17.42 18.75
C ALA A 6 -14.05 16.22 19.70
N CYS A 7 -14.86 16.13 20.74
CA CYS A 7 -14.89 14.96 21.62
C CYS A 7 -15.36 13.71 20.87
N LEU A 8 -16.37 13.82 20.00
CA LEU A 8 -16.88 12.68 19.23
C LEU A 8 -15.84 12.09 18.26
N GLN A 9 -15.00 12.92 17.61
CA GLN A 9 -13.93 12.38 16.77
C GLN A 9 -12.83 11.67 17.58
N GLU A 10 -12.49 12.17 18.77
CA GLU A 10 -11.49 11.53 19.64
C GLU A 10 -12.02 10.20 20.20
N VAL A 11 -13.32 10.10 20.49
CA VAL A 11 -13.95 8.81 20.85
C VAL A 11 -13.87 7.83 19.67
N ARG A 12 -14.23 8.23 18.45
CA ARG A 12 -14.13 7.33 17.27
C ARG A 12 -12.69 6.89 17.01
N LYS A 13 -11.75 7.83 17.09
CA LYS A 13 -10.31 7.54 17.00
C LYS A 13 -9.87 6.52 18.06
N MET A 14 -10.31 6.69 19.31
CA MET A 14 -9.99 5.77 20.40
C MET A 14 -10.55 4.38 20.14
N ILE A 15 -11.79 4.29 19.63
CA ILE A 15 -12.39 3.01 19.23
C ILE A 15 -11.53 2.34 18.16
N VAL A 16 -11.17 3.05 17.08
CA VAL A 16 -10.32 2.53 16.00
C VAL A 16 -8.99 2.00 16.55
N LEU A 17 -8.33 2.76 17.42
CA LEU A 17 -7.06 2.37 18.04
C LEU A 17 -7.20 1.16 18.98
N SER A 18 -8.38 0.93 19.56
CA SER A 18 -8.62 -0.14 20.53
C SER A 18 -9.10 -1.44 19.89
N LEU A 19 -9.55 -1.43 18.63
CA LEU A 19 -10.02 -2.64 17.97
C LEU A 19 -8.90 -3.70 17.87
N PRO A 20 -9.20 -4.98 18.20
CA PRO A 20 -8.25 -6.07 18.06
C PRO A 20 -8.09 -6.44 16.58
N PRO A 21 -6.93 -6.96 16.16
CA PRO A 21 -6.72 -7.38 14.77
C PRO A 21 -7.48 -8.68 14.46
N SER A 22 -8.34 -8.64 13.44
CA SER A 22 -9.06 -9.78 12.87
C SER A 22 -9.58 -9.43 11.47
N ASN A 23 -9.98 -10.43 10.67
CA ASN A 23 -10.56 -10.18 9.35
C ASN A 23 -11.86 -9.35 9.42
N ALA A 24 -12.65 -9.50 10.48
CA ALA A 24 -13.87 -8.71 10.66
C ALA A 24 -13.54 -7.25 10.99
N THR A 25 -12.56 -7.03 11.87
CA THR A 25 -12.17 -5.69 12.29
C THR A 25 -11.35 -4.95 11.24
N SER A 26 -10.63 -5.64 10.35
CA SER A 26 -9.91 -4.98 9.23
C SER A 26 -10.87 -4.24 8.30
N VAL A 27 -12.05 -4.82 8.01
CA VAL A 27 -13.11 -4.16 7.24
C VAL A 27 -13.68 -2.95 7.99
N ALA A 28 -13.98 -3.10 9.28
CA ALA A 28 -14.47 -1.98 10.09
C ALA A 28 -13.46 -0.82 10.18
N ILE A 29 -12.16 -1.13 10.25
CA ILE A 29 -11.09 -0.14 10.24
C ILE A 29 -10.95 0.50 8.86
N LEU A 30 -11.09 -0.28 7.78
CA LEU A 30 -11.09 0.24 6.41
C LEU A 30 -12.23 1.23 6.16
N ASP A 31 -13.41 0.97 6.73
CA ASP A 31 -14.55 1.90 6.63
C ASP A 31 -14.26 3.22 7.36
N CYS A 32 -13.42 3.20 8.39
CA CYS A 32 -12.97 4.41 9.07
C CYS A 32 -12.03 5.27 8.20
N ASN A 33 -11.46 4.76 7.09
CA ASN A 33 -10.80 5.60 6.08
C ASN A 33 -11.80 6.47 5.28
N LEU A 34 -13.11 6.31 5.47
CA LEU A 34 -14.13 7.20 4.90
C LEU A 34 -14.66 8.23 5.91
N ASP A 35 -14.15 8.25 7.14
CA ASP A 35 -14.61 9.15 8.18
C ASP A 35 -14.46 10.63 7.77
N VAL A 36 -15.39 11.47 8.24
CA VAL A 36 -15.36 12.91 8.01
C VAL A 36 -14.12 13.57 8.62
N SER A 37 -13.67 13.08 9.78
CA SER A 37 -12.54 13.59 10.56
C SER A 37 -11.21 13.05 10.03
N GLU A 38 -10.28 13.96 9.73
CA GLU A 38 -8.92 13.62 9.34
C GLU A 38 -8.21 12.73 10.38
N VAL A 39 -8.37 13.06 11.66
CA VAL A 39 -7.68 12.37 12.76
C VAL A 39 -8.10 10.89 12.84
N VAL A 40 -9.37 10.59 12.59
CA VAL A 40 -9.89 9.21 12.55
C VAL A 40 -9.33 8.46 11.35
N ARG A 41 -9.30 9.08 10.16
CA ARG A 41 -8.72 8.46 8.96
C ARG A 41 -7.23 8.15 9.12
N LYS A 42 -6.46 9.07 9.71
CA LYS A 42 -5.05 8.85 10.05
C LYS A 42 -4.88 7.67 11.03
N ALA A 43 -5.71 7.61 12.07
CA ALA A 43 -5.68 6.51 13.02
C ALA A 43 -5.99 5.16 12.35
N ALA A 44 -6.91 5.12 11.39
CA ALA A 44 -7.19 3.91 10.63
C ALA A 44 -5.98 3.44 9.81
N TYR A 45 -5.29 4.33 9.07
CA TYR A 45 -4.03 3.97 8.39
C TYR A 45 -2.94 3.51 9.36
N TYR A 46 -2.81 4.17 10.51
CA TYR A 46 -1.88 3.75 11.56
C TYR A 46 -2.18 2.33 12.06
N VAL A 47 -3.45 2.01 12.31
CA VAL A 47 -3.84 0.66 12.77
C VAL A 47 -3.62 -0.38 11.68
N LEU A 48 -3.98 -0.09 10.43
CA LEU A 48 -3.73 -0.99 9.29
C LEU A 48 -2.24 -1.29 9.11
N ALA A 49 -1.39 -0.27 9.27
CA ALA A 49 0.07 -0.39 9.20
C ALA A 49 0.63 -1.29 10.32
N ASN A 50 0.20 -1.07 11.56
CA ASN A 50 0.88 -1.63 12.73
C ASN A 50 0.25 -2.92 13.30
N LYS A 51 -1.03 -3.20 12.98
CA LYS A 51 -1.74 -4.35 13.55
C LYS A 51 -2.06 -5.46 12.55
N PHE A 52 -1.92 -5.21 11.24
CA PHE A 52 -2.29 -6.16 10.19
C PHE A 52 -1.10 -6.45 9.27
N PRO A 53 -0.53 -7.68 9.33
CA PRO A 53 0.42 -8.12 8.32
C PRO A 53 -0.22 -8.06 6.93
N LEU A 54 0.55 -7.68 5.91
CA LEU A 54 0.06 -7.55 4.53
C LEU A 54 -0.70 -8.81 4.06
N GLN A 55 -0.17 -9.98 4.40
CA GLN A 55 -0.70 -11.30 4.04
C GLN A 55 -2.07 -11.59 4.66
N SER A 56 -2.39 -10.97 5.82
CA SER A 56 -3.69 -11.14 6.49
C SER A 56 -4.84 -10.40 5.79
N LEU A 57 -4.51 -9.40 4.97
CA LEU A 57 -5.50 -8.63 4.21
C LEU A 57 -5.75 -9.31 2.86
N SER A 58 -7.02 -9.39 2.45
CA SER A 58 -7.35 -9.84 1.10
C SER A 58 -6.85 -8.84 0.06
N ILE A 59 -6.59 -9.31 -1.17
CA ILE A 59 -6.12 -8.45 -2.27
C ILE A 59 -7.09 -7.26 -2.47
N LYS A 60 -8.40 -7.53 -2.49
CA LYS A 60 -9.44 -6.49 -2.57
C LYS A 60 -9.35 -5.45 -1.45
N VAL A 61 -9.05 -5.87 -0.21
CA VAL A 61 -8.87 -4.93 0.91
C VAL A 61 -7.60 -4.10 0.70
N ARG A 62 -6.49 -4.72 0.30
CA ARG A 62 -5.23 -4.00 0.03
C ARG A 62 -5.40 -2.92 -1.03
N THR A 63 -6.09 -3.23 -2.12
CA THR A 63 -6.30 -2.29 -3.22
C THR A 63 -7.21 -1.14 -2.82
N ILE A 64 -8.28 -1.39 -2.03
CA ILE A 64 -9.14 -0.32 -1.50
C ILE A 64 -8.37 0.61 -0.54
N ILE A 65 -7.51 0.06 0.34
CA ILE A 65 -6.68 0.86 1.26
C ILE A 65 -5.83 1.86 0.49
N LEU A 66 -5.11 1.39 -0.54
CA LEU A 66 -4.23 2.21 -1.36
C LEU A 66 -5.02 3.19 -2.23
N GLN A 67 -6.07 2.73 -2.91
CA GLN A 67 -6.90 3.57 -3.76
C GLN A 67 -7.48 4.75 -2.98
N ARG A 68 -7.99 4.51 -1.76
CA ARG A 68 -8.55 5.58 -0.91
C ARG A 68 -7.48 6.50 -0.35
N GLY A 69 -6.34 5.95 0.07
CA GLY A 69 -5.35 6.71 0.82
C GLY A 69 -4.45 7.57 -0.04
N LEU A 70 -4.08 7.07 -1.22
CA LEU A 70 -3.24 7.81 -2.16
C LEU A 70 -3.94 9.04 -2.73
N VAL A 71 -5.28 9.04 -2.77
CA VAL A 71 -6.10 10.17 -3.24
C VAL A 71 -6.93 10.80 -2.12
N ASP A 72 -6.55 10.61 -0.84
CA ASP A 72 -7.27 11.25 0.27
C ASP A 72 -7.24 12.78 0.13
N ARG A 73 -8.36 13.41 0.49
CA ARG A 73 -8.53 14.86 0.47
C ARG A 73 -7.54 15.61 1.39
N SER A 74 -6.97 14.95 2.39
CA SER A 74 -5.94 15.51 3.25
C SER A 74 -4.57 14.93 2.92
N ALA A 75 -3.64 15.81 2.56
CA ALA A 75 -2.24 15.42 2.34
C ALA A 75 -1.61 14.75 3.56
N ALA A 76 -2.06 15.08 4.78
CA ALA A 76 -1.59 14.43 6.00
C ALA A 76 -2.05 12.97 6.08
N VAL A 77 -3.23 12.64 5.56
CA VAL A 77 -3.72 11.24 5.46
C VAL A 77 -2.99 10.51 4.34
N THR A 78 -2.83 11.13 3.18
CA THR A 78 -2.03 10.58 2.07
C THR A 78 -0.63 10.20 2.54
N LYS A 79 0.01 11.05 3.37
CA LYS A 79 1.31 10.77 3.96
C LYS A 79 1.31 9.51 4.84
N GLU A 80 0.28 9.29 5.66
CA GLU A 80 0.16 8.06 6.46
C GLU A 80 -0.05 6.82 5.57
N CYS A 81 -0.81 6.95 4.48
CA CYS A 81 -0.98 5.86 3.50
C CYS A 81 0.34 5.51 2.79
N VAL A 82 1.08 6.52 2.33
CA VAL A 82 2.40 6.32 1.71
C VAL A 82 3.38 5.72 2.71
N LYS A 83 3.32 6.13 3.98
CA LYS A 83 4.13 5.53 5.05
C LYS A 83 3.80 4.05 5.27
N LEU A 84 2.51 3.69 5.33
CA LEU A 84 2.07 2.30 5.40
C LEU A 84 2.61 1.48 4.23
N LEU A 85 2.45 1.99 3.00
CA LEU A 85 2.91 1.33 1.79
C LEU A 85 4.44 1.13 1.79
N LYS A 86 5.19 2.19 2.09
CA LYS A 86 6.65 2.17 2.07
C LYS A 86 7.24 1.35 3.21
N ASP A 87 6.93 1.75 4.45
CA ASP A 87 7.65 1.26 5.62
C ASP A 87 7.18 -0.14 5.99
N GLU A 88 5.87 -0.40 5.93
CA GLU A 88 5.31 -1.67 6.37
C GLU A 88 5.21 -2.68 5.22
N TRP A 89 4.65 -2.29 4.08
CA TRP A 89 4.37 -3.24 3.01
C TRP A 89 5.56 -3.49 2.11
N LEU A 90 6.33 -2.46 1.75
CA LEU A 90 7.49 -2.62 0.87
C LEU A 90 8.74 -3.01 1.66
N VAL A 91 9.17 -2.20 2.62
CA VAL A 91 10.42 -2.43 3.35
C VAL A 91 10.33 -3.66 4.26
N LYS A 92 9.34 -3.72 5.16
CA LYS A 92 9.24 -4.84 6.10
C LYS A 92 8.73 -6.14 5.48
N CYS A 93 7.74 -6.10 4.60
CA CYS A 93 7.16 -7.34 4.06
C CYS A 93 7.86 -7.85 2.79
N ARG A 94 8.51 -6.99 2.00
CA ARG A 94 9.06 -7.30 0.66
C ARG A 94 10.52 -6.90 0.47
N ASN A 95 11.27 -6.69 1.55
CA ASN A 95 12.70 -6.35 1.51
C ASN A 95 13.04 -5.12 0.66
N GLY A 96 12.08 -4.24 0.40
CA GLY A 96 12.28 -3.04 -0.41
C GLY A 96 12.09 -3.23 -1.92
N ASP A 97 11.75 -4.42 -2.43
CA ASP A 97 11.63 -4.67 -3.87
C ASP A 97 10.22 -4.29 -4.41
N PRO A 98 10.10 -3.30 -5.31
CA PRO A 98 8.82 -2.92 -5.91
C PRO A 98 8.19 -4.00 -6.80
N ILE A 99 8.96 -4.96 -7.33
CA ILE A 99 8.44 -6.06 -8.15
C ILE A 99 7.49 -6.95 -7.33
N GLU A 100 7.71 -7.04 -6.03
CA GLU A 100 6.87 -7.79 -5.10
C GLU A 100 5.49 -7.17 -4.83
N LEU A 101 5.21 -6.00 -5.43
CA LEU A 101 3.86 -5.45 -5.53
C LEU A 101 2.90 -6.31 -6.35
N ARG A 102 3.37 -7.39 -7.01
CA ARG A 102 2.53 -8.47 -7.55
C ARG A 102 1.44 -8.94 -6.59
N SER A 103 1.67 -8.81 -5.28
CA SER A 103 0.67 -9.11 -4.24
C SER A 103 -0.59 -8.21 -4.23
N LEU A 104 -0.65 -7.19 -5.10
CA LEU A 104 -1.83 -6.37 -5.36
C LEU A 104 -2.69 -6.88 -6.52
N ASP A 105 -2.27 -7.93 -7.24
CA ASP A 105 -2.96 -8.40 -8.45
C ASP A 105 -3.07 -7.26 -9.48
N VAL A 106 -1.91 -6.74 -9.88
CA VAL A 106 -1.79 -5.56 -10.76
C VAL A 106 -2.38 -5.80 -12.15
N GLU A 107 -2.57 -7.05 -12.56
CA GLU A 107 -3.29 -7.42 -13.79
C GLU A 107 -4.78 -7.05 -13.68
N THR A 108 -5.38 -7.28 -12.51
CA THR A 108 -6.79 -6.94 -12.24
C THR A 108 -6.96 -5.49 -11.79
N TYR A 109 -6.01 -4.95 -11.03
CA TYR A 109 -6.09 -3.62 -10.38
C TYR A 109 -5.04 -2.64 -10.92
N GLU A 110 -4.89 -2.60 -12.25
CA GLU A 110 -3.86 -1.82 -12.97
C GLU A 110 -3.74 -0.37 -12.48
N LEU A 111 -4.83 0.39 -12.44
CA LEU A 111 -4.83 1.81 -12.05
C LEU A 111 -4.34 2.03 -10.60
N VAL A 112 -4.61 1.08 -9.71
CA VAL A 112 -4.08 1.12 -8.34
C VAL A 112 -2.60 0.83 -8.35
N GLY A 113 -2.15 -0.14 -9.16
CA GLY A 113 -0.73 -0.43 -9.38
C GLY A 113 0.05 0.78 -9.91
N GLU A 114 -0.51 1.48 -10.90
CA GLU A 114 0.07 2.73 -11.44
C GLU A 114 0.20 3.80 -10.35
N SER A 115 -0.89 4.07 -9.62
CA SER A 115 -0.90 5.06 -8.54
C SER A 115 0.11 4.73 -7.44
N VAL A 116 0.26 3.45 -7.10
CA VAL A 116 1.23 2.95 -6.11
C VAL A 116 2.66 3.17 -6.59
N MET A 117 2.96 2.82 -7.84
CA MET A 117 4.29 3.03 -8.41
C MET A 117 4.65 4.51 -8.46
N GLU A 118 3.72 5.35 -8.90
CA GLU A 118 3.90 6.80 -8.92
C GLU A 118 4.19 7.35 -7.51
N ALA A 119 3.44 6.90 -6.51
CA ALA A 119 3.65 7.31 -5.12
C ALA A 119 5.01 6.86 -4.58
N LEU A 120 5.47 5.65 -4.89
CA LEU A 120 6.78 5.15 -4.46
C LEU A 120 7.94 5.89 -5.13
N LEU A 121 7.82 6.21 -6.42
CA LEU A 121 8.78 7.01 -7.16
C LEU A 121 8.88 8.43 -6.57
N LYS A 122 7.74 9.10 -6.35
CA LYS A 122 7.68 10.41 -5.69
C LYS A 122 8.28 10.38 -4.28
N ALA A 123 8.13 9.27 -3.57
CA ALA A 123 8.69 9.06 -2.24
C ALA A 123 10.16 8.61 -2.22
N GLY A 124 10.83 8.53 -3.39
CA GLY A 124 12.21 8.09 -3.52
C GLY A 124 12.46 6.68 -2.97
N SER A 125 11.45 5.81 -3.06
CA SER A 125 11.46 4.49 -2.41
C SER A 125 11.83 3.35 -3.37
N VAL A 126 11.98 3.65 -4.65
CA VAL A 126 12.51 2.73 -5.66
C VAL A 126 13.98 3.09 -5.86
N GLN A 127 14.88 2.17 -5.53
CA GLN A 127 16.30 2.33 -5.87
C GLN A 127 16.48 1.96 -7.34
N LEU A 128 16.82 2.95 -8.16
CA LEU A 128 17.33 2.70 -9.50
C LEU A 128 18.81 2.35 -9.31
N HIS A 129 19.17 1.08 -9.44
CA HIS A 129 20.57 0.69 -9.50
C HIS A 129 21.14 1.23 -10.82
N ASP A 130 22.06 2.18 -10.76
CA ASP A 130 22.73 2.77 -11.94
C ASP A 130 23.39 1.72 -12.83
N ASP A 131 23.70 0.56 -12.23
CA ASP A 131 24.31 -0.59 -12.87
C ASP A 131 23.32 -1.36 -13.73
N GLN A 132 22.02 -1.31 -13.43
CA GLN A 132 20.95 -2.01 -14.14
C GLN A 132 20.33 -1.11 -15.22
N ARG A 133 21.07 -0.93 -16.31
CA ARG A 133 20.54 -0.24 -17.50
C ARG A 133 19.46 -1.10 -18.16
N ILE A 134 18.47 -0.44 -18.78
CA ILE A 134 17.42 -1.08 -19.60
C ILE A 134 18.00 -2.12 -20.59
N GLN A 135 19.21 -1.86 -21.11
CA GLN A 135 19.93 -2.74 -22.02
C GLN A 135 20.22 -4.13 -21.44
N GLN A 136 20.46 -4.26 -20.13
CA GLN A 136 20.75 -5.55 -19.50
C GLN A 136 19.52 -6.46 -19.48
N PHE A 137 18.33 -5.90 -19.26
CA PHE A 137 17.08 -6.67 -19.31
C PHE A 137 16.78 -7.16 -20.74
N ILE A 138 17.04 -6.33 -21.77
CA ILE A 138 16.87 -6.72 -23.17
C ILE A 138 17.81 -7.89 -23.55
N VAL A 139 19.07 -7.83 -23.08
CA VAL A 139 20.06 -8.89 -23.34
C VAL A 139 19.69 -10.19 -22.61
N SER A 140 19.24 -10.13 -21.36
CA SER A 140 18.79 -11.32 -20.62
C SER A 140 17.62 -12.02 -21.32
N THR A 141 16.61 -11.27 -21.77
CA THR A 141 15.46 -11.84 -22.49
C THR A 141 15.87 -12.46 -23.84
N SER A 142 16.85 -11.88 -24.53
CA SER A 142 17.35 -12.43 -25.80
C SER A 142 18.05 -13.79 -25.59
N ASN A 143 18.86 -13.91 -24.54
CA ASN A 143 19.58 -15.14 -24.22
C ASN A 143 18.63 -16.28 -23.77
N GLU A 144 17.57 -15.98 -23.02
CA GLU A 144 16.57 -16.98 -22.60
C GLU A 144 15.76 -17.54 -23.79
N ILE A 145 15.53 -16.73 -24.83
CA ILE A 145 14.85 -17.14 -26.06
C ILE A 145 15.76 -18.06 -26.89
N GLU A 146 17.07 -17.77 -26.96
CA GLU A 146 18.04 -18.61 -27.68
C GLU A 146 18.28 -19.96 -26.99
N GLU A 147 18.39 -20.00 -25.65
CA GLU A 147 18.52 -21.27 -24.91
C GLU A 147 17.27 -22.16 -25.05
N SER A 148 16.08 -21.56 -25.05
CA SER A 148 14.82 -22.31 -25.23
C SER A 148 14.68 -22.92 -26.63
N GLN A 149 15.28 -22.32 -27.65
CA GLN A 149 15.32 -22.86 -29.02
C GLN A 149 16.41 -23.93 -29.22
N ALA A 150 17.52 -23.83 -28.49
CA ALA A 150 18.61 -24.80 -28.52
C ALA A 150 18.25 -26.12 -27.82
N ILE A 151 17.39 -26.11 -26.79
CA ILE A 151 16.96 -27.31 -26.04
C ILE A 151 15.84 -28.07 -26.78
N ALA A 152 15.16 -27.43 -27.73
CA ALA A 152 14.06 -28.02 -28.51
C ALA A 152 14.50 -28.63 -29.86
N SER A 153 15.82 -28.69 -30.14
CA SER A 153 16.43 -29.23 -31.38
C SER A 153 17.26 -30.48 -31.09
#